data_AF-A0A9K3HIL3-F1
#
_entry.id   AF-A0A9K3HIL3-F1
#
_cell.length_a   1.000
_cell.length_b   1.000
_cell.length_c   1.000
_cell.angle_alpha   90.00
_cell.angle_beta   90.00
_cell.angle_gamma   90.00
#
_symmetry.space_group_name_H-M   'P 1'
#
loop_
_entity.id
_entity.type
_entity.pdbx_description
1 polymer ?
#
loop_
_entity_poly.entity_id
_entity_poly.type
_entity_poly.pdbx_seq_one_letter_code
_entity_poly.pdbx_strand_id
1 'polypeptide(L)'
;MRGYLGAVAFNNITRLAFGKRFMNNEGVIDEQGKEFKAIVANGLKLGASLAMAEHIPWLRWFFPLEEEAFAKHGERRDRLTRAGAYLL
;
A
#
# COMPACT_ATOMS: atom_id res chain seq x y z
N MET A 1 -2.59 19.49 8.96
CA MET A 1 -1.56 19.45 7.89
C MET A 1 -1.30 18.05 7.32
N ARG A 2 -1.03 17.02 8.14
CA ARG A 2 -0.68 15.66 7.66
C ARG A 2 -1.71 15.02 6.70
N GLY A 3 -3.02 15.18 6.96
CA GLY A 3 -4.07 14.63 6.10
C GLY A 3 -4.15 15.27 4.70
N TYR A 4 -4.00 16.60 4.64
CA TYR A 4 -4.00 17.35 3.37
C TYR A 4 -2.78 17.00 2.51
N LEU A 5 -1.58 17.00 3.10
CA LEU A 5 -0.36 16.59 2.40
C LEU A 5 -0.43 15.14 1.90
N GLY A 6 -0.98 14.23 2.71
CA GLY A 6 -1.20 12.85 2.30
C GLY A 6 -2.16 12.70 1.12
N ALA A 7 -3.25 13.50 1.08
CA ALA A 7 -4.18 13.50 -0.03
C ALA A 7 -3.56 14.05 -1.33
N VAL A 8 -2.81 15.15 -1.24
CA VAL A 8 -2.11 15.75 -2.39
C VAL A 8 -1.04 14.81 -2.93
N ALA A 9 -0.20 14.24 -2.06
CA ALA A 9 0.83 13.29 -2.46
C ALA A 9 0.22 12.05 -3.13
N PHE A 10 -0.84 11.49 -2.53
CA PHE A 10 -1.57 10.35 -3.08
C PHE A 10 -2.06 10.64 -4.50
N ASN A 11 -2.80 11.73 -4.72
CA ASN A 11 -3.35 12.06 -6.03
C ASN A 11 -2.28 12.29 -7.10
N ASN A 12 -1.13 12.87 -6.72
CA ASN A 12 -0.02 13.08 -7.65
C ASN A 12 0.71 11.78 -8.01
N ILE A 13 1.05 10.96 -7.00
CA ILE A 13 1.71 9.67 -7.21
C ILE A 13 0.83 8.75 -8.06
N THR A 14 -0.46 8.63 -7.74
CA THR A 14 -1.33 7.73 -8.50
C THR A 14 -1.59 8.19 -9.92
N ARG A 15 -1.61 9.51 -10.17
CA ARG A 15 -1.67 10.06 -11.53
C ARG A 15 -0.41 9.71 -12.33
N LEU A 16 0.76 9.80 -11.70
CA LEU A 16 2.03 9.45 -12.35
C LEU A 16 2.16 7.94 -12.61
N ALA A 17 1.78 7.11 -11.64
CA ALA A 17 1.96 5.66 -11.72
C ALA A 17 0.88 4.95 -12.55
N PHE A 18 -0.37 5.44 -12.49
CA PHE A 18 -1.53 4.75 -13.09
C PHE A 18 -2.28 5.60 -14.14
N GLY A 19 -1.81 6.81 -14.45
CA GLY A 19 -2.46 7.72 -15.40
C GLY A 19 -3.80 8.29 -14.92
N LYS A 20 -4.27 7.96 -13.71
CA LYS A 20 -5.58 8.35 -13.20
C LYS A 20 -5.55 8.83 -11.74
N ARG A 21 -6.57 9.62 -11.40
CA ARG A 21 -6.81 10.09 -10.03
C ARG A 21 -7.86 9.19 -9.39
N PHE A 22 -7.59 8.73 -8.18
CA PHE A 22 -8.55 7.94 -7.39
C PHE A 22 -9.35 8.79 -6.40
N MET A 23 -9.06 10.09 -6.32
CA MET A 23 -9.77 11.03 -5.45
C MET A 23 -10.34 12.17 -6.30
N ASN A 24 -11.63 12.46 -6.10
CA ASN A 24 -12.34 13.54 -6.80
C ASN A 24 -12.06 14.92 -6.17
N ASN A 25 -12.67 15.96 -6.75
CA ASN A 25 -12.47 17.35 -6.31
C ASN A 25 -13.08 17.62 -4.92
N GLU A 26 -14.04 16.80 -4.52
CA GLU A 26 -14.70 16.83 -3.20
C GLU A 26 -13.90 16.05 -2.13
N GLY A 27 -12.76 15.45 -2.50
CA GLY A 27 -11.89 14.70 -1.59
C GLY A 27 -12.34 13.27 -1.30
N VAL A 28 -13.36 12.78 -2.00
CA VAL A 28 -13.86 11.40 -1.89
C VAL A 28 -12.96 10.47 -2.71
N ILE A 29 -12.55 9.37 -2.10
CA ILE A 29 -11.70 8.34 -2.72
C ILE A 29 -12.58 7.23 -3.25
N ASP A 30 -12.37 6.80 -4.49
CA ASP A 30 -13.04 5.65 -5.08
C ASP A 30 -12.60 4.33 -4.42
N GLU A 31 -13.33 3.25 -4.70
CA GLU A 31 -13.07 1.94 -4.08
C GLU A 31 -11.67 1.40 -4.42
N GLN A 32 -11.17 1.66 -5.63
CA GLN A 32 -9.85 1.21 -6.04
C GLN A 32 -8.73 1.97 -5.30
N GLY A 33 -8.93 3.26 -5.04
CA GLY A 33 -8.03 4.09 -4.24
C GLY A 33 -8.05 3.71 -2.76
N LYS A 34 -9.21 3.33 -2.22
CA LYS A 34 -9.31 2.78 -0.85
C LYS A 34 -8.56 1.46 -0.74
N GLU A 35 -8.73 0.57 -1.70
CA GLU A 35 -7.98 -0.69 -1.77
C GLU A 35 -6.47 -0.46 -1.89
N PHE A 36 -6.05 0.44 -2.79
CA PHE A 36 -4.64 0.78 -2.94
C PHE A 36 -4.04 1.37 -1.65
N LYS A 37 -4.77 2.27 -0.95
CA LYS A 37 -4.35 2.77 0.37
C LYS A 37 -4.23 1.65 1.41
N ALA A 38 -5.17 0.73 1.45
CA ALA A 38 -5.13 -0.41 2.37
C ALA A 38 -3.91 -1.30 2.10
N ILE A 39 -3.56 -1.51 0.83
CA ILE A 39 -2.38 -2.28 0.43
C ILE A 39 -1.10 -1.53 0.83
N VAL A 40 -0.95 -0.25 0.51
CA VAL A 40 0.25 0.51 0.91
C VAL A 40 0.42 0.55 2.43
N ALA A 41 -0.67 0.74 3.18
CA ALA A 41 -0.63 0.77 4.64
C ALA A 41 -0.22 -0.59 5.26
N ASN A 42 -0.76 -1.69 4.74
CA ASN A 42 -0.37 -3.03 5.17
C ASN A 42 1.06 -3.36 4.78
N GLY A 43 1.49 -2.98 3.57
CA GLY A 43 2.86 -3.17 3.10
C GLY A 43 3.87 -2.40 3.95
N LEU A 44 3.54 -1.18 4.38
CA LEU A 44 4.38 -0.40 5.30
C LEU A 44 4.50 -1.07 6.67
N LYS A 45 3.39 -1.58 7.22
CA LYS A 45 3.39 -2.28 8.51
C LYS A 45 4.22 -3.57 8.45
N LEU A 46 4.01 -4.37 7.41
CA LEU A 46 4.71 -5.62 7.17
C LEU A 46 6.21 -5.40 6.90
N GLY A 47 6.57 -4.41 6.07
CA GLY A 47 7.95 -4.03 5.81
C GLY A 47 8.67 -3.49 7.04
N ALA A 48 7.98 -2.69 7.88
CA ALA A 48 8.53 -2.22 9.15
C ALA A 48 8.80 -3.38 10.12
N SER A 49 7.87 -4.35 10.23
CA SER A 49 8.09 -5.55 11.07
C SER A 49 9.24 -6.41 10.56
N LEU A 50 9.39 -6.56 9.24
CA LEU A 50 10.47 -7.35 8.65
C LEU A 50 11.84 -6.71 8.93
N ALA A 51 11.99 -5.41 8.64
CA ALA A 51 13.22 -4.68 8.90
C ALA A 51 13.60 -4.68 10.39
N MET A 52 12.63 -4.56 11.30
CA MET A 52 12.90 -4.62 12.74
C MET A 52 13.29 -6.03 13.20
N ALA A 53 12.68 -7.09 12.65
CA ALA A 53 13.02 -8.48 12.97
C ALA A 53 14.41 -8.90 12.45
N GLU A 54 14.88 -8.29 11.36
CA GLU A 54 16.25 -8.49 10.85
C GLU A 54 17.32 -7.89 11.77
N HIS A 55 17.03 -6.75 12.41
CA HIS A 55 17.97 -6.06 13.29
C HIS A 55 17.80 -6.39 14.79
N ILE A 56 16.66 -6.94 15.21
CA ILE A 56 16.34 -7.27 16.61
C ILE A 56 15.86 -8.73 16.71
N PRO A 57 16.78 -9.70 16.93
CA PRO A 57 16.48 -11.13 16.79
C PRO A 57 15.35 -11.67 17.71
N TRP A 58 15.18 -11.11 18.91
CA TRP A 58 14.12 -11.53 19.84
C TRP A 58 12.74 -10.96 19.48
N LEU A 59 12.67 -9.92 18.66
CA LEU A 59 11.41 -9.33 18.18
C LEU A 59 10.65 -10.29 17.23
N ARG A 60 11.38 -11.24 16.63
CA ARG A 60 10.85 -12.32 15.78
C ARG A 60 9.79 -13.19 16.48
N TRP A 61 9.81 -13.25 17.81
CA TRP A 61 8.84 -14.00 18.61
C TRP A 61 7.54 -13.24 18.84
N PHE A 62 7.60 -11.90 18.83
CA PHE A 62 6.45 -11.02 19.00
C PHE A 62 5.72 -10.74 17.68
N PHE A 63 6.46 -10.83 16.57
CA PHE A 63 5.97 -10.78 15.20
C PHE A 63 6.36 -12.11 14.53
N PRO A 64 5.66 -13.22 14.84
CA PRO A 64 5.80 -14.41 14.00
C PRO A 64 5.55 -13.91 12.58
N LEU A 65 6.56 -14.00 11.72
CA LEU A 65 6.45 -13.55 10.33
C LEU A 65 5.24 -14.29 9.75
N GLU A 66 4.11 -13.61 9.64
CA GLU A 66 2.88 -14.18 9.14
C GLU A 66 3.07 -14.36 7.63
N GLU A 67 3.84 -15.37 7.26
CA GLU A 67 4.27 -15.65 5.89
C GLU A 67 3.07 -15.76 4.96
N GLU A 68 1.94 -16.27 5.47
CA GLU A 68 0.64 -16.25 4.78
C GLU A 68 0.07 -14.84 4.59
N ALA A 69 0.18 -13.94 5.58
CA ALA A 69 -0.27 -12.56 5.44
C ALA A 69 0.62 -11.78 4.46
N PHE A 70 1.94 -12.05 4.47
CA PHE A 70 2.87 -11.54 3.46
C PHE A 70 2.55 -12.05 2.06
N ALA A 71 2.30 -13.35 1.90
CA ALA A 71 1.95 -13.97 0.62
C ALA A 71 0.62 -13.41 0.07
N LYS A 72 -0.44 -13.38 0.89
CA LYS A 72 -1.75 -12.80 0.53
C LYS A 72 -1.63 -11.32 0.19
N HIS A 73 -0.79 -10.58 0.92
CA HIS A 73 -0.53 -9.18 0.62
C HIS A 73 0.20 -8.98 -0.73
N GLY A 74 1.21 -9.82 -1.01
CA GLY A 74 1.94 -9.84 -2.28
C GLY A 74 1.04 -10.15 -3.47
N GLU A 75 0.21 -11.19 -3.37
CA GLU A 75 -0.78 -11.55 -4.42
C GLU A 75 -1.75 -10.40 -4.71
N ARG A 76 -2.24 -9.74 -3.66
CA ARG A 76 -3.16 -8.59 -3.78
C ARG A 76 -2.51 -7.38 -4.44
N ARG A 77 -1.25 -7.09 -4.11
CA ARG A 77 -0.44 -6.05 -4.79
C ARG A 77 -0.25 -6.40 -6.27
N ASP A 78 0.17 -7.63 -6.57
CA ASP A 78 0.49 -8.05 -7.93
C ASP A 78 -0.74 -8.07 -8.84
N ARG A 79 -1.93 -8.34 -8.29
CA ARG A 79 -3.21 -8.22 -9.02
C ARG A 79 -3.51 -6.76 -9.41
N LEU A 80 -3.29 -5.81 -8.52
CA LEU A 80 -3.48 -4.38 -8.84
C LEU A 80 -2.49 -3.90 -9.89
N THR A 81 -1.22 -4.27 -9.79
CA THR A 81 -0.19 -3.87 -10.76
C THR A 81 -0.47 -4.47 -12.13
N ARG A 82 -0.87 -5.75 -12.20
CA ARG A 82 -1.29 -6.39 -13.46
C ARG A 82 -2.53 -5.75 -14.07
N ALA A 83 -3.55 -5.43 -13.28
CA ALA A 83 -4.75 -4.75 -13.76
C ALA A 83 -4.48 -3.33 -14.28
N GLY A 84 -3.44 -2.65 -13.78
CA GLY A 84 -3.00 -1.35 -14.29
C GLY A 84 -2.12 -1.44 -15.55
N ALA A 85 -1.35 -2.52 -15.71
CA ALA A 85 -0.43 -2.70 -16.83
C ALA A 85 -1.11 -3.03 -18.17
N TYR A 86 -2.33 -3.60 -18.16
CA TYR A 86 -3.12 -3.88 -19.37
C TYR A 86 -3.87 -2.66 -19.95
N LEU A 87 -3.69 -1.47 -19.37
CA LEU A 87 -4.30 -0.21 -19.83
C LEU A 87 -3.26 0.79 -20.40
N LEU A 88 -2.06 0.31 -20.72
CA LEU A 88 -1.04 0.99 -21.54
C LEU A 88 -0.85 0.21 -22.85
#